data_AF-X1H6H0-F1
#
_entry.id   AF-X1H6H0-F1
#
_cell.length_a   1.000
_cell.length_b   1.000
_cell.length_c   1.000
_cell.angle_alpha   90.00
_cell.angle_beta   90.00
_cell.angle_gamma   90.00
#
_symmetry.space_group_name_H-M   'P 1'
#
loop_
_entity.id
_entity.type
_entity.pdbx_description
1 polymer ?
#
loop_
_entity_poly.entity_id
_entity_poly.type
_entity_poly.pdbx_seq_one_letter_code
_entity_poly.pdbx_strand_id
1 'polypeptide(L)'
;MIKQRPELAWFTGEMEKRLWANEWKEGWTECDDKYLLGRAEANLNLARMALVDNDSPSLRKFAILCCADAANFCMMIADNAQVRGEDEKPV
;
A
#
# COMPACT_ATOMS: atom_id res chain seq x y z
N MET A 1 -22.86 3.17 -8.39
CA MET A 1 -21.41 3.04 -8.65
C MET A 1 -20.77 4.42 -8.57
N ILE A 2 -19.74 4.58 -7.75
CA ILE A 2 -18.95 5.83 -7.71
C ILE A 2 -18.01 5.82 -8.91
N LYS A 3 -18.03 6.86 -9.74
CA LYS A 3 -17.08 7.02 -10.85
C LYS A 3 -15.71 7.42 -10.29
N GLN A 4 -14.69 6.59 -10.48
CA GLN A 4 -13.32 6.92 -10.06
C GLN A 4 -12.72 8.03 -10.93
N ARG A 5 -11.86 8.84 -10.29
CA ARG A 5 -11.06 9.85 -10.99
C ARG A 5 -9.91 9.18 -11.75
N PRO A 6 -9.45 9.72 -12.90
CA PRO A 6 -8.36 9.11 -13.67
C PRO A 6 -7.08 8.89 -12.86
N GLU A 7 -6.73 9.82 -11.97
CA GLU A 7 -5.55 9.76 -11.13
C GLU A 7 -5.63 8.59 -10.13
N LEU A 8 -6.84 8.34 -9.60
CA LEU A 8 -7.08 7.23 -8.70
C LEU A 8 -6.99 5.90 -9.47
N ALA A 9 -7.61 5.80 -10.64
CA ALA A 9 -7.58 4.59 -11.46
C ALA A 9 -6.16 4.21 -11.90
N TRP A 10 -5.34 5.20 -12.27
CA TRP A 10 -3.93 4.98 -12.57
C TRP A 10 -3.17 4.44 -11.37
N PHE A 11 -3.33 5.07 -10.19
CA PHE A 11 -2.59 4.69 -9.00
C PHE A 11 -3.00 3.32 -8.45
N THR A 12 -4.29 2.99 -8.46
CA THR A 12 -4.76 1.65 -8.08
C THR A 12 -4.24 0.58 -9.05
N GLY A 13 -4.05 0.93 -10.33
CA GLY A 13 -3.39 0.05 -11.29
C GLY A 13 -1.93 -0.23 -10.95
N GLU A 14 -1.19 0.74 -10.39
CA GLU A 14 0.16 0.51 -9.87
C GLU A 14 0.13 -0.36 -8.62
N MET A 15 -0.78 -0.09 -7.68
CA MET A 15 -1.00 -0.91 -6.49
C MET A 15 -1.21 -2.40 -6.82
N GLU A 16 -2.10 -2.68 -7.79
CA GLU A 16 -2.42 -4.05 -8.23
C GLU A 16 -1.19 -4.77 -8.80
N LYS A 17 -0.41 -4.11 -9.67
CA LYS A 17 0.84 -4.68 -10.21
C LYS A 17 1.82 -5.08 -9.11
N ARG A 18 1.89 -4.29 -8.03
CA ARG A 18 2.76 -4.58 -6.88
C ARG A 18 2.28 -5.78 -6.07
N LEU A 19 0.96 -5.95 -5.91
CA LEU A 19 0.38 -7.11 -5.25
C LEU A 19 0.67 -8.38 -6.04
N TRP A 20 0.41 -8.38 -7.35
CA TRP A 20 0.75 -9.48 -8.26
C TRP A 20 2.24 -9.85 -8.24
N ALA A 21 3.12 -8.85 -8.23
CA ALA A 21 4.56 -9.10 -8.12
C ALA A 21 4.96 -9.77 -6.78
N ASN A 22 4.11 -9.68 -5.76
CA ASN A 22 4.30 -10.26 -4.44
C ASN A 22 3.34 -11.42 -4.13
N GLU A 23 2.55 -11.92 -5.09
CA GLU A 23 1.51 -12.96 -4.89
C GLU A 23 2.03 -14.25 -4.22
N TRP A 24 3.34 -14.51 -4.28
CA TRP A 24 3.99 -15.61 -3.57
C TRP A 24 4.16 -15.38 -2.06
N LYS A 25 3.68 -14.26 -1.52
CA LYS A 25 3.65 -13.91 -0.10
C LYS A 25 2.21 -13.82 0.38
N GLU A 26 1.52 -14.97 0.38
CA GLU A 26 0.20 -15.10 1.01
C GLU A 26 0.27 -14.70 2.51
N GLY A 27 -0.87 -14.27 3.09
CA GLY A 27 -1.04 -14.21 4.56
C GLY A 27 -1.00 -12.84 5.24
N TRP A 28 -1.37 -11.72 4.59
CA TRP A 28 -1.46 -10.44 5.32
C TRP A 28 -2.57 -10.40 6.38
N THR A 29 -3.58 -11.27 6.23
CA THR A 29 -4.66 -11.46 7.22
C THR A 29 -4.14 -11.95 8.57
N GLU A 30 -3.00 -12.65 8.57
CA GLU A 30 -2.32 -13.14 9.77
C GLU A 30 -1.19 -12.22 10.24
N CYS A 31 -0.90 -11.15 9.49
CA CYS A 31 0.16 -10.22 9.86
C CYS A 31 -0.26 -9.30 11.02
N ASP A 32 0.71 -9.02 11.90
CA ASP A 32 0.57 -8.05 12.97
C ASP A 32 0.47 -6.61 12.41
N ASP A 33 -0.43 -5.81 12.98
CA ASP A 33 -0.70 -4.45 12.50
C ASP A 33 0.54 -3.55 12.63
N LYS A 34 1.37 -3.75 13.68
CA LYS A 34 2.61 -2.97 13.83
C LYS A 34 3.62 -3.33 12.76
N TYR A 35 3.71 -4.60 12.38
CA TYR A 35 4.53 -5.00 11.25
C TYR A 35 4.07 -4.30 9.96
N LEU A 36 2.78 -4.36 9.63
CA LEU A 36 2.24 -3.72 8.43
C LEU A 36 2.46 -2.19 8.45
N LEU A 37 2.23 -1.54 9.59
CA LEU A 37 2.50 -0.10 9.77
C LEU A 37 3.98 0.23 9.55
N GLY A 38 4.88 -0.55 10.17
CA GLY A 38 6.33 -0.36 9.98
C GLY A 38 6.75 -0.52 8.52
N ARG A 39 6.11 -1.42 7.77
CA ARG A 39 6.35 -1.59 6.33
C ARG A 39 5.81 -0.42 5.50
N ALA A 40 4.66 0.15 5.87
CA ALA A 40 4.14 1.36 5.24
C ALA A 40 5.08 2.55 5.46
N GLU A 41 5.51 2.77 6.71
CA GLU A 41 6.44 3.85 7.09
C GLU A 41 7.80 3.74 6.39
N ALA A 42 8.36 2.52 6.31
CA ALA A 42 9.61 2.29 5.61
C ALA A 42 9.53 2.70 4.13
N ASN A 43 8.43 2.37 3.45
CA ASN A 43 8.21 2.76 2.06
C ASN A 43 8.02 4.27 1.89
N LEU A 44 7.29 4.92 2.79
CA LEU A 44 7.16 6.39 2.78
C LEU A 44 8.50 7.09 2.98
N ASN A 45 9.37 6.55 3.84
CA ASN A 45 10.73 7.06 4.02
C ASN A 45 11.58 6.92 2.76
N LEU A 46 11.49 5.79 2.06
CA LEU A 46 12.17 5.59 0.77
C LEU A 46 11.66 6.54 -0.31
N ALA A 47 10.34 6.73 -0.40
CA ALA A 47 9.74 7.69 -1.32
C ALA A 47 10.22 9.12 -1.02
N ARG A 48 10.23 9.52 0.25
CA ARG A 48 10.76 10.81 0.69
C ARG A 48 12.21 11.00 0.26
N MET A 49 13.08 10.02 0.52
CA MET A 49 14.49 10.09 0.12
C MET A 49 14.65 10.24 -1.40
N ALA A 50 13.84 9.51 -2.19
CA ALA A 50 13.88 9.58 -3.64
C ALA A 50 13.39 10.91 -4.21
N LEU A 51 12.44 11.58 -3.54
CA LEU A 51 11.90 12.87 -3.96
C LEU A 51 12.77 14.07 -3.57
N VAL A 52 13.70 13.91 -2.62
CA VAL A 52 14.67 14.96 -2.26
C VAL A 52 15.59 15.29 -3.43
N ASP A 53 15.92 14.31 -4.27
CA ASP A 53 16.67 14.47 -5.52
C ASP A 53 15.71 14.45 -6.72
N ASN A 54 15.11 15.61 -6.98
CA ASN A 54 13.89 15.76 -7.80
C ASN A 54 14.13 15.68 -9.32
N ASP A 55 15.38 15.55 -9.78
CA ASP A 55 15.72 15.67 -11.21
C ASP A 55 15.89 14.32 -11.92
N SER A 56 16.00 13.22 -11.18
CA SER A 56 16.16 11.90 -11.79
C SER A 56 14.81 11.23 -12.11
N PRO A 57 14.52 10.91 -13.40
CA PRO A 57 13.30 10.18 -13.76
C PRO A 57 13.21 8.79 -13.10
N SER A 58 14.35 8.14 -12.84
CA SER A 58 14.37 6.83 -12.17
C SER A 58 14.01 6.94 -10.70
N LEU A 59 14.43 8.01 -10.01
CA LEU A 59 14.07 8.27 -8.62
C LEU A 59 12.57 8.62 -8.49
N ARG A 60 12.02 9.39 -9.42
CA ARG A 60 10.56 9.64 -9.47
C ARG A 60 9.77 8.36 -9.64
N LYS A 61 10.19 7.48 -10.56
CA LYS A 61 9.56 6.16 -10.74
C LYS A 61 9.67 5.32 -9.48
N PHE A 62 10.83 5.31 -8.83
CA PHE A 62 11.04 4.59 -7.58
C PHE A 62 10.12 5.12 -6.46
N ALA A 63 9.99 6.44 -6.33
CA ALA A 63 9.07 7.06 -5.36
C ALA A 63 7.61 6.63 -5.59
N ILE A 64 7.15 6.55 -6.85
CA ILE A 64 5.81 6.06 -7.19
C ILE A 64 5.63 4.61 -6.71
N LEU A 65 6.60 3.74 -6.97
CA LEU A 65 6.54 2.33 -6.53
C LEU A 65 6.50 2.21 -5.00
N CYS A 66 7.31 3.00 -4.30
CA CYS A 66 7.30 3.05 -2.84
C CYS A 66 5.94 3.54 -2.30
N CYS A 67 5.36 4.58 -2.90
CA CYS A 67 4.03 5.04 -2.51
C CYS A 67 2.96 3.97 -2.74
N ALA A 68 3.01 3.23 -3.85
CA ALA A 68 2.09 2.14 -4.12
C ALA A 68 2.23 1.00 -3.10
N ASP A 69 3.47 0.63 -2.74
CA ASP A 69 3.72 -0.37 -1.70
C ASP A 69 3.20 0.09 -0.32
N ALA A 70 3.44 1.35 0.06
CA ALA A 70 2.90 1.92 1.29
C ALA A 70 1.37 1.90 1.31
N ALA A 71 0.73 2.29 0.20
CA ALA A 71 -0.72 2.24 0.07
C ALA A 71 -1.27 0.80 0.17
N ASN A 72 -0.58 -0.19 -0.38
CA ASN A 72 -0.95 -1.59 -0.23
C ASN A 72 -0.87 -2.04 1.23
N PHE A 73 0.16 -1.67 1.99
CA PHE A 73 0.22 -1.97 3.43
C PHE A 73 -0.90 -1.28 4.21
N CYS A 74 -1.21 -0.02 3.90
CA CYS A 74 -2.36 0.68 4.49
C CYS A 74 -3.70 -0.02 4.16
N MET A 75 -3.85 -0.50 2.91
CA MET A 75 -5.01 -1.26 2.49
C MET A 75 -5.13 -2.58 3.26
N MET A 76 -4.04 -3.33 3.44
CA MET A 76 -4.03 -4.56 4.25
C MET A 76 -4.41 -4.31 5.71
N ILE A 77 -3.96 -3.21 6.31
CA ILE A 77 -4.36 -2.81 7.68
C ILE A 77 -5.87 -2.52 7.73
N ALA A 78 -6.38 -1.77 6.74
CA ALA A 78 -7.81 -1.45 6.66
C ALA A 78 -8.67 -2.71 6.47
N ASP A 79 -8.21 -3.65 5.64
CA ASP A 79 -8.83 -4.96 5.43
C ASP A 79 -8.85 -5.77 6.74
N ASN A 80 -7.72 -5.89 7.43
CA ASN A 80 -7.63 -6.54 8.75
C ASN A 80 -8.55 -5.89 9.78
N ALA A 81 -8.60 -4.56 9.83
CA ALA A 81 -9.47 -3.82 10.76
C ALA A 81 -10.95 -4.01 10.44
N GLN A 82 -11.32 -4.10 9.15
CA GLN A 82 -12.68 -4.39 8.73
C GLN A 82 -13.08 -5.81 9.14
N VAL A 83 -12.25 -6.81 8.84
CA VAL A 83 -12.51 -8.22 9.18
C VAL A 83 -12.63 -8.39 10.70
N ARG A 84 -11.66 -7.89 11.47
CA ARG A 84 -11.68 -8.00 12.95
C ARG A 84 -12.83 -7.21 13.59
N GLY A 85 -13.25 -6.10 13.00
CA GLY A 85 -14.40 -5.31 13.47
C GLY A 85 -15.76 -5.95 13.18
N GLU A 86 -15.84 -6.89 12.24
CA GLU A 86 -17.05 -7.67 11.96
C GLU A 86 -17.21 -8.85 12.94
N ASP A 87 -16.12 -9.40 13.48
CA ASP A 87 -16.11 -10.48 14.48
C ASP A 87 -16.52 -10.00 15.91
N GLU A 88 -16.47 -8.70 16.20
CA GLU A 88 -16.83 -8.13 17.50
C GLU A 88 -18.33 -7.79 17.66
N LYS A 89 -19.21 -8.12 16.70
CA LYS A 89 -20.66 -7.98 16.91
C LYS A 89 -21.16 -9.07 17.87
N PRO A 90 -21.57 -8.74 19.11
CA PRO A 90 -22.20 -9.72 19.98
C PRO A 90 -23.61 -10.01 19.43
N VAL A 91 -23.95 -11.30 19.35
CA VAL A 91 -25.34 -11.78 19.19
C VAL A 91 -26.18 -11.35 20.39
#